data_AF-A0AAI9CFM7-F1
#
_entry.id   AF-A0AAI9CFM7-F1
#
_cell.length_a   1.000
_cell.length_b   1.000
_cell.length_c   1.000
_cell.angle_alpha   90.00
_cell.angle_beta   90.00
_cell.angle_gamma   90.00
#
_symmetry.space_group_name_H-M   'P 1'
#
loop_
_entity.id
_entity.type
_entity.pdbx_description
1 polymer ?
#
loop_
_entity_poly.entity_id
_entity_poly.type
_entity_poly.pdbx_seq_one_letter_code
_entity_poly.pdbx_strand_id
1 'polypeptide(L)'
;MAVCVSLTAEGTLVPTGEPASQCGGYVLVSAAEHAQASILIDLFQWPEPEVATGWFSGVFTLVLALNVLGYIVGAVVKSVSTERD
;
A
#
# COMPACT_ATOMS: atom_id res chain seq x y z
N MET A 1 -12.97 13.71 18.73
CA MET A 1 -14.04 14.73 18.66
C MET A 1 -13.60 15.77 17.64
N ALA A 2 -14.13 15.68 16.41
CA ALA A 2 -13.82 16.63 15.35
C ALA A 2 -14.64 17.92 15.51
N VAL A 3 -14.01 19.09 15.38
CA VAL A 3 -14.67 20.40 15.52
C VAL A 3 -14.50 21.19 14.22
N CYS A 4 -15.62 21.66 13.66
CA CYS A 4 -15.59 22.56 12.51
C CYS A 4 -15.15 23.96 12.94
N VAL A 5 -14.14 24.50 12.27
CA VAL A 5 -13.61 25.85 12.48
C VAL A 5 -13.51 26.60 11.17
N SER A 6 -13.75 27.91 11.22
CA SER A 6 -13.46 28.82 10.12
C SER A 6 -12.22 29.66 10.46
N LEU A 7 -11.44 29.99 9.42
CA LEU A 7 -10.32 30.90 9.54
C LEU A 7 -10.85 32.32 9.32
N THR A 8 -10.74 33.18 10.33
CA THR A 8 -11.08 34.59 10.22
C THR A 8 -10.00 35.35 9.42
N ALA A 9 -10.33 36.54 8.91
CA ALA A 9 -9.38 37.36 8.16
C ALA A 9 -8.16 37.78 9.01
N GLU A 10 -8.33 37.80 10.33
CA GLU A 10 -7.31 38.08 11.33
C GLU A 10 -6.42 36.84 11.65
N GLY A 11 -6.67 35.71 11.00
CA GLY A 11 -5.86 34.48 11.14
C GLY A 11 -6.17 33.66 12.40
N THR A 12 -7.30 33.89 13.05
CA THR A 12 -7.75 33.08 14.20
C THR A 12 -8.73 32.00 13.77
N LEU A 13 -8.69 30.86 14.45
CA LEU A 13 -9.64 29.76 14.22
C LEU A 13 -10.80 29.89 15.19
N VAL A 14 -12.01 30.01 14.66
CA VAL A 14 -13.24 30.14 15.47
C VAL A 14 -14.15 28.93 15.21
N PRO A 15 -14.66 28.26 16.26
CA PRO A 15 -15.58 27.14 16.08
C PRO A 15 -16.90 27.63 15.50
N THR A 16 -17.36 26.98 14.42
CA THR A 16 -18.62 27.36 13.74
C THR A 16 -19.84 26.67 14.35
N GLY A 17 -19.65 25.63 15.17
CA GLY A 17 -20.73 24.85 15.78
C GLY A 17 -21.43 23.87 14.83
N GLU A 18 -21.01 23.81 13.57
CA GLU A 18 -21.53 22.86 12.58
C GLU A 18 -20.93 21.46 12.77
N PRO A 19 -21.67 20.39 12.43
CA PRO A 19 -21.12 19.04 12.43
C PRO A 19 -20.02 18.91 11.38
N ALA A 20 -18.97 18.12 11.69
CA ALA A 20 -17.80 17.96 10.83
C ALA A 20 -18.13 17.47 9.40
N SER A 21 -19.25 16.77 9.20
CA SER A 21 -19.71 16.27 7.90
C SER A 21 -20.30 17.33 6.97
N GLN A 22 -20.61 18.52 7.48
CA GLN A 22 -21.20 19.63 6.72
C GLN A 22 -20.34 20.90 6.78
N CYS A 23 -19.10 20.76 7.29
CA CYS A 23 -18.20 21.88 7.47
C CYS A 23 -17.70 22.40 6.12
N GLY A 24 -18.05 23.63 5.76
CA GLY A 24 -17.51 24.32 4.58
C GLY A 24 -16.09 24.88 4.78
N GLY A 25 -15.55 24.78 5.99
CA GLY A 25 -14.24 25.29 6.39
C GLY A 25 -13.24 24.19 6.73
N TYR A 26 -12.48 24.40 7.80
CA TYR A 26 -11.47 23.44 8.26
C TYR A 26 -12.02 22.60 9.42
N VAL A 27 -11.62 21.34 9.50
CA VAL A 27 -12.01 20.45 10.60
C VAL A 27 -10.78 20.18 11.47
N LEU A 28 -10.84 20.59 12.73
CA LEU A 28 -9.84 20.22 13.72
C LEU A 28 -10.16 18.83 14.25
N VAL A 29 -9.18 17.94 14.14
CA VAL A 29 -9.27 16.56 14.62
C VAL A 29 -8.27 16.37 15.75
N SER A 30 -8.60 15.52 16.72
CA SER A 30 -7.64 15.19 17.78
C SER A 30 -6.44 14.45 17.20
N ALA A 31 -5.27 14.58 17.85
CA ALA A 31 -4.04 13.91 17.39
C ALA A 31 -4.22 12.38 17.29
N ALA A 32 -5.02 11.78 18.18
CA ALA A 32 -5.33 10.35 18.15
C ALA A 32 -6.18 9.95 16.93
N GLU A 33 -7.17 10.76 16.56
CA GLU A 33 -8.00 10.53 15.37
C GLU A 33 -7.22 10.78 14.08
N HIS A 34 -6.32 11.76 14.05
CA HIS A 34 -5.43 12.00 12.92
C HIS A 34 -4.46 10.84 12.71
N ALA A 35 -3.86 10.31 13.79
CA ALA A 35 -2.97 9.16 13.73
C ALA A 35 -3.69 7.92 13.15
N GLN A 36 -4.91 7.64 13.60
CA GLN A 36 -5.70 6.51 13.08
C GLN A 36 -6.10 6.71 11.62
N ALA A 37 -6.50 7.92 11.23
CA ALA A 37 -6.85 8.23 9.85
C ALA A 37 -5.64 8.12 8.91
N SER A 38 -4.47 8.59 9.33
CA SER A 38 -3.24 8.50 8.53
C SER A 38 -2.83 7.05 8.23
N ILE A 39 -2.92 6.16 9.22
CA ILE A 39 -2.63 4.72 9.04
C ILE A 39 -3.61 4.09 8.04
N LEU A 40 -4.89 4.46 8.11
CA LEU A 40 -5.89 3.92 7.20
C LEU A 40 -5.69 4.42 5.77
N ILE A 41 -5.32 5.70 5.60
CA ILE A 41 -4.96 6.28 4.31
C ILE A 41 -3.72 5.57 3.75
N ASP A 42 -2.69 5.34 4.56
CA ASP A 42 -1.48 4.64 4.13
C ASP A 42 -1.73 3.17 3.73
N LEU A 43 -2.69 2.50 4.36
CA LEU A 43 -3.05 1.12 4.02
C LEU A 43 -3.81 1.02 2.69
N PHE A 44 -4.64 2.02 2.38
CA PHE A 44 -5.42 2.06 1.15
C PHE A 44 -4.77 2.93 0.06
N GLN A 45 -3.58 3.46 0.31
CA GLN A 45 -2.84 4.20 -0.71
C GLN A 45 -2.48 3.24 -1.85
N TRP A 46 -2.71 3.71 -3.06
CA TRP A 46 -2.33 2.92 -4.23
C TRP A 46 -0.81 2.88 -4.30
N PRO A 47 -0.21 1.68 -4.48
CA PRO A 47 1.24 1.57 -4.56
C PRO A 47 1.75 2.34 -5.78
N GLU A 48 2.96 2.89 -5.65
CA GLU A 48 3.65 3.51 -6.77
C GLU A 48 3.78 2.52 -7.94
N PRO A 49 3.73 3.01 -9.20
CA PRO A 49 3.73 2.13 -10.37
C PRO A 49 4.97 1.22 -10.45
N GLU A 50 6.13 1.67 -9.95
CA GLU A 50 7.35 0.85 -9.86
C GLU A 50 7.20 -0.31 -8.88
N VAL A 51 6.52 -0.10 -7.75
CA VAL A 51 6.24 -1.16 -6.77
C VAL A 51 5.25 -2.17 -7.34
N ALA A 52 4.18 -1.67 -7.98
CA ALA A 52 3.16 -2.52 -8.60
C ALA A 52 3.72 -3.39 -9.72
N THR A 53 4.58 -2.83 -10.58
CA THR A 53 5.26 -3.59 -11.65
C THR A 53 6.27 -4.57 -11.08
N GLY A 54 6.95 -4.24 -9.98
CA GLY A 54 7.83 -5.14 -9.25
C GLY A 54 7.11 -6.37 -8.72
N TRP A 55 5.89 -6.23 -8.18
CA TRP A 55 5.10 -7.37 -7.70
C TRP A 55 4.71 -8.33 -8.83
N PHE A 56 4.23 -7.80 -9.95
CA PHE A 56 3.83 -8.62 -11.09
C PHE A 56 5.04 -9.33 -11.71
N SER A 57 6.10 -8.58 -12.04
CA SER A 57 7.30 -9.12 -12.67
C SER A 57 8.07 -10.06 -11.75
N GLY A 58 8.12 -9.78 -10.45
CA GLY A 58 8.79 -10.62 -9.46
C GLY A 58 8.13 -12.00 -9.34
N VAL A 59 6.81 -12.06 -9.17
CA VAL A 59 6.08 -13.33 -9.07
C VAL A 59 6.18 -14.13 -10.37
N PHE A 60 6.01 -13.46 -11.51
CA PHE A 60 6.14 -14.11 -12.82
C PHE A 60 7.55 -14.69 -13.04
N THR A 61 8.58 -13.92 -12.72
CA THR A 61 9.98 -14.34 -12.84
C THR A 61 10.28 -15.52 -11.91
N LEU A 62 9.74 -15.52 -10.69
CA LEU A 62 9.92 -16.62 -9.74
C LEU A 62 9.36 -17.94 -10.29
N VAL A 63 8.16 -17.92 -10.86
CA VAL A 63 7.53 -19.12 -11.45
C VAL A 63 8.37 -19.67 -12.61
N LEU A 64 8.83 -18.78 -13.50
CA LEU A 64 9.70 -19.19 -14.61
C LEU A 64 11.04 -19.75 -14.12
N ALA A 65 11.65 -19.11 -13.12
CA ALA A 65 12.92 -19.58 -12.55
C ALA A 65 12.78 -20.98 -11.94
N LEU A 66 11.72 -21.24 -11.17
CA LEU A 66 11.45 -22.56 -10.61
C LEU A 66 11.19 -23.61 -11.68
N ASN A 67 10.52 -23.26 -12.78
CA ASN A 67 10.30 -24.16 -13.90
C ASN A 67 11.62 -24.56 -14.58
N VAL A 68 12.48 -23.58 -14.88
CA VAL A 68 13.79 -23.82 -15.49
C VAL A 68 14.68 -24.67 -14.58
N LEU A 69 14.70 -24.38 -13.27
CA LEU A 69 15.43 -25.18 -12.31
C LEU A 69 14.92 -26.64 -12.27
N GLY A 70 13.60 -26.84 -12.26
CA GLY A 70 13.01 -28.17 -12.34
C GLY A 70 13.41 -28.93 -13.59
N TYR A 71 13.44 -28.26 -14.75
CA TYR A 71 13.90 -28.86 -16.00
C TYR A 71 15.37 -29.27 -15.95
N ILE A 72 16.25 -28.40 -15.46
CA ILE A 72 17.69 -28.69 -15.35
C ILE A 72 17.93 -29.88 -14.43
N VAL A 73 17.30 -29.89 -13.26
CA VAL A 73 17.42 -31.02 -12.32
C VAL A 73 16.92 -32.32 -12.96
N GLY A 74 15.76 -32.28 -13.63
CA GLY A 74 15.23 -33.44 -14.35
C GLY A 74 16.15 -33.95 -15.46
N ALA A 75 16.78 -33.04 -16.22
CA ALA A 75 17.73 -33.39 -17.27
C ALA A 75 19.00 -34.06 -16.71
N VAL A 76 19.55 -33.54 -15.61
CA VAL A 76 20.71 -34.11 -14.92
C VAL A 76 20.39 -35.49 -14.35
N VAL A 77 19.23 -35.65 -13.69
CA VAL A 77 18.80 -36.95 -13.17
C VAL A 77 18.66 -37.96 -14.30
N LYS A 78 18.08 -37.56 -15.44
CA LYS A 78 17.94 -38.41 -16.61
C LYS A 78 19.30 -38.84 -17.19
N SER A 79 20.25 -37.92 -17.34
CA SER A 79 21.57 -38.26 -17.89
C SER A 79 22.31 -39.25 -16.99
N VAL A 80 22.35 -39.00 -15.68
CA VAL A 80 23.00 -39.88 -14.70
C VAL A 80 22.32 -41.25 -14.63
N SER A 81 21.00 -41.31 -14.72
CA SER A 81 20.26 -42.58 -14.72
C SER A 81 20.50 -43.40 -16.00
N THR A 82 20.74 -42.75 -17.14
CA THR A 82 20.95 -43.43 -18.43
C THR A 82 22.37 -44.00 -18.54
N GLU A 83 23.36 -43.41 -17.87
CA GLU A 83 24.75 -43.90 -17.84
C GLU A 83 24.97 -45.07 -16.86
N ARG A 84 23.95 -45.44 -16.06
CA ARG A 84 24.06 -46.46 -15.01
C ARG A 84 23.53 -47.85 -15.41
N ASP A 85 22.99 -47.99 -16.63
CA ASP A 85 22.60 -49.25 -17.28
C ASP A 85 23.62 -49.63 -18.36
#